data_AF-A0A6A1V0V3-F1
#
_entry.id   AF-A0A6A1V0V3-F1
#
_cell.length_a   1.000
_cell.length_b   1.000
_cell.length_c   1.000
_cell.angle_alpha   90.00
_cell.angle_beta   90.00
_cell.angle_gamma   90.00
#
_symmetry.space_group_name_H-M   'P 1'
#
loop_
_entity.id
_entity.type
_entity.pdbx_description
1 polymer ?
#
loop_
_entity_poly.entity_id
_entity_poly.type
_entity_poly.pdbx_seq_one_letter_code
_entity_poly.pdbx_strand_id
1 'polypeptide(L)'
;MHLGKYAASGDLFLADMAKRMQMKYNKYWGDLTKVNRLLFVAAVLDPQYKIIYLDFWFKKALGVELGAKMTSLVRGTLDQLFTEYANMDGSSSSGSVSAKLISNAASIVDGSYVID
;
A
#
# COMPACT_ATOMS: atom_id res chain seq x y z
N MET A 1 6.02 14.52 -22.63
CA MET A 1 5.78 13.19 -23.24
C MET A 1 5.54 13.40 -24.74
N HIS A 2 6.35 12.81 -25.62
CA HIS A 2 6.33 13.07 -27.08
C HIS A 2 5.21 12.34 -27.84
N LEU A 3 4.52 11.41 -27.16
CA LEU A 3 3.51 10.54 -27.74
C LEU A 3 2.34 11.29 -28.39
N GLY A 4 1.93 12.42 -27.81
CA GLY A 4 0.89 13.27 -28.39
C GLY A 4 1.31 13.92 -29.72
N LYS A 5 2.60 14.21 -29.90
CA LYS A 5 3.12 14.75 -31.16
C LYS A 5 3.08 13.70 -32.28
N TYR A 6 3.43 12.45 -31.97
CA TYR A 6 3.41 11.35 -32.94
C TYR A 6 1.99 10.89 -33.28
N ALA A 7 1.07 10.92 -32.32
CA ALA A 7 -0.36 10.62 -32.56
C ALA A 7 -1.04 11.61 -33.52
N ALA A 8 -0.49 12.82 -33.65
CA ALA A 8 -0.93 13.86 -34.58
C ALA A 8 -0.03 13.98 -35.83
N SER A 9 0.93 13.06 -36.02
CA SER A 9 1.80 13.08 -37.20
C SER A 9 1.04 12.67 -38.46
N GLY A 10 1.48 13.15 -39.63
CA GLY A 10 0.89 12.81 -40.92
C GLY A 10 1.20 11.38 -41.39
N ASP A 11 2.15 10.70 -40.74
CA ASP A 11 2.42 9.28 -40.96
C ASP A 11 1.34 8.46 -40.24
N LEU A 12 0.44 7.86 -41.02
CA LEU A 12 -0.68 7.06 -40.53
C LEU A 12 -0.24 5.86 -39.68
N PHE A 13 0.88 5.21 -40.03
CA PHE A 13 1.38 4.06 -39.29
C PHE A 13 1.95 4.48 -37.94
N LEU A 14 2.73 5.56 -37.94
CA LEU A 14 3.29 6.13 -36.71
C LEU A 14 2.19 6.69 -35.80
N ALA A 15 1.20 7.38 -36.38
CA ALA A 15 0.06 7.92 -35.65
C ALA A 15 -0.81 6.82 -35.03
N ASP A 16 -1.11 5.76 -35.77
CA ASP A 16 -1.85 4.61 -35.24
C ASP A 16 -1.09 3.95 -34.07
N MET A 17 0.21 3.72 -34.24
CA MET A 17 1.05 3.14 -33.19
C MET A 17 1.08 4.02 -31.94
N ALA A 18 1.28 5.32 -32.10
CA ALA A 18 1.29 6.28 -31.01
C ALA A 18 -0.07 6.34 -30.28
N LYS A 19 -1.20 6.29 -31.02
CA LYS A 19 -2.54 6.21 -30.44
C LYS A 19 -2.73 4.93 -29.63
N ARG A 20 -2.33 3.77 -30.14
CA ARG A 20 -2.39 2.50 -29.40
C ARG A 20 -1.54 2.53 -28.12
N MET A 21 -0.35 3.14 -28.18
CA MET A 21 0.48 3.34 -26.99
C MET A 21 -0.18 4.28 -25.98
N GLN A 22 -0.82 5.36 -26.44
CA GLN A 22 -1.53 6.30 -25.58
C GLN A 22 -2.74 5.65 -24.90
N MET A 23 -3.48 4.80 -25.60
CA MET A 23 -4.58 4.03 -25.00
C MET A 23 -4.10 3.13 -23.86
N LYS A 24 -2.98 2.42 -24.05
CA LYS A 24 -2.39 1.61 -22.97
C LYS A 24 -1.91 2.48 -21.81
N TYR A 25 -1.27 3.61 -22.10
CA TYR A 25 -0.87 4.56 -21.06
C TYR A 25 -2.08 5.03 -20.24
N ASN A 26 -3.13 5.51 -20.90
CA ASN A 26 -4.33 5.99 -20.22
C ASN A 26 -5.01 4.88 -19.40
N LYS A 27 -5.03 3.64 -19.90
CA LYS A 27 -5.60 2.48 -19.20
C LYS A 27 -4.90 2.18 -17.87
N TYR A 28 -3.57 2.23 -17.84
CA TYR A 28 -2.79 1.79 -16.67
C TYR A 28 -2.28 2.95 -15.79
N TRP A 29 -2.11 4.14 -16.37
CA TRP A 29 -1.43 5.30 -15.77
C TRP A 29 -2.18 6.63 -15.93
N GLY A 30 -3.24 6.68 -16.74
CA GLY A 30 -3.98 7.93 -17.00
C GLY A 30 -4.82 8.40 -15.82
N ASP A 31 -5.23 7.48 -14.95
CA ASP A 31 -5.93 7.78 -13.72
C ASP A 31 -5.08 7.31 -12.54
N LEU A 32 -4.36 8.24 -11.91
CA LEU A 32 -3.48 7.96 -10.77
C LEU A 32 -4.23 7.34 -9.58
N THR A 33 -5.55 7.50 -9.49
CA THR A 33 -6.37 6.87 -8.44
C THR A 33 -6.58 5.37 -8.66
N LYS A 34 -6.39 4.89 -9.90
CA LYS A 34 -6.58 3.49 -10.31
C LYS A 34 -5.25 2.77 -10.61
N VAL A 35 -4.12 3.47 -10.52
CA VAL A 35 -2.79 2.88 -10.71
C VAL A 35 -2.53 1.81 -9.63
N ASN A 36 -1.84 0.74 -10.01
CA ASN A 36 -1.47 -0.31 -9.06
C ASN A 36 -0.55 0.25 -7.96
N ARG A 37 -1.05 0.22 -6.72
CA ARG A 37 -0.34 0.71 -5.53
C ARG A 37 1.05 0.10 -5.32
N LEU A 38 1.27 -1.14 -5.77
CA LEU A 38 2.57 -1.82 -5.65
C LEU A 38 3.70 -1.10 -6.38
N LEU A 39 3.39 -0.34 -7.43
CA LEU A 39 4.38 0.45 -8.16
C LEU A 39 4.96 1.57 -7.29
N PHE A 40 4.10 2.18 -6.45
CA PHE A 40 4.52 3.20 -5.51
C PHE A 40 5.25 2.62 -4.31
N VAL A 41 4.82 1.44 -3.84
CA VAL A 41 5.53 0.67 -2.82
C VAL A 41 6.95 0.34 -3.28
N ALA A 42 7.11 -0.18 -4.51
CA ALA A 42 8.42 -0.47 -5.09
C ALA A 42 9.29 0.79 -5.19
N ALA A 43 8.71 1.93 -5.56
CA ALA A 43 9.42 3.21 -5.59
C ALA A 43 9.88 3.65 -4.19
N VAL A 44 9.11 3.39 -3.12
CA VAL A 44 9.49 3.71 -1.73
C VAL A 44 10.56 2.75 -1.18
N LEU A 45 10.54 1.50 -1.63
CA LEU A 45 11.54 0.50 -1.25
C LEU A 45 12.89 0.76 -1.93
N ASP A 46 12.93 1.56 -2.99
CA ASP A 46 14.18 2.11 -3.52
C ASP A 46 14.80 3.04 -2.45
N PRO A 47 16.02 2.77 -1.96
CA PRO A 47 16.68 3.53 -0.90
C PRO A 47 16.75 5.04 -1.15
N GLN A 48 16.64 5.46 -2.42
CA GLN A 48 16.72 6.86 -2.82
C GLN A 48 15.43 7.65 -2.58
N TYR A 49 14.29 7.00 -2.42
CA TYR A 49 12.99 7.68 -2.34
C TYR A 49 12.23 7.34 -1.06
N LYS A 50 12.13 8.33 -0.15
CA LYS A 50 11.32 8.20 1.06
C LYS A 50 9.84 8.46 0.77
N ILE A 51 8.95 7.90 1.59
CA ILE A 51 7.49 8.18 1.58
C ILE A 51 7.20 9.70 1.54
N ILE A 52 8.03 10.51 2.20
CA ILE A 52 7.92 11.97 2.23
C ILE A 52 7.99 12.58 0.82
N TYR A 53 8.88 12.06 -0.03
CA TYR A 53 9.00 12.52 -1.41
C TYR A 53 7.77 12.15 -2.23
N LEU A 54 7.25 10.94 -2.02
CA LEU A 54 6.06 10.45 -2.69
C LEU A 54 4.81 11.25 -2.28
N ASP A 55 4.70 11.62 -1.00
CA ASP A 55 3.63 12.48 -0.49
C ASP A 55 3.64 13.86 -1.13
N PHE A 56 4.81 14.49 -1.22
CA PHE A 56 4.97 15.75 -1.92
C PHE A 56 4.53 15.63 -3.39
N TRP A 57 4.95 14.56 -4.07
CA TRP A 57 4.59 14.32 -5.47
C TRP A 57 3.10 14.11 -5.68
N PHE A 58 2.46 13.31 -4.82
CA PHE A 58 1.02 13.07 -4.90
C PHE A 58 0.22 14.34 -4.64
N LYS A 59 0.57 15.13 -3.63
CA LYS A 59 -0.08 16.41 -3.36
C LYS A 59 0.07 17.39 -4.52
N LYS A 60 1.25 17.40 -5.16
CA LYS A 60 1.50 18.22 -6.35
C LYS A 60 0.71 17.76 -7.57
N ALA A 61 0.56 16.46 -7.78
CA ALA A 61 -0.08 15.89 -8.97
C ALA A 61 -1.61 15.81 -8.87
N LEU A 62 -2.14 15.52 -7.68
CA LEU A 62 -3.55 15.18 -7.44
C LEU A 62 -4.28 16.18 -6.53
N GLY A 63 -3.56 17.18 -6.01
CA GLY A 63 -4.08 18.07 -4.98
C GLY A 63 -3.89 17.50 -3.57
N VAL A 64 -4.04 18.37 -2.57
CA VAL A 64 -3.66 18.08 -1.18
C VAL A 64 -4.45 16.91 -0.58
N GLU A 65 -5.78 16.91 -0.75
CA GLU A 65 -6.67 15.92 -0.14
C GLU A 65 -6.49 14.52 -0.75
N LEU A 66 -6.62 14.41 -2.07
CA LEU A 66 -6.46 13.15 -2.79
C LEU A 66 -5.02 12.63 -2.69
N GLY A 67 -4.04 13.53 -2.71
CA GLY A 67 -2.64 13.17 -2.54
C GLY A 67 -2.36 12.56 -1.17
N ALA A 68 -2.86 13.18 -0.09
CA ALA A 68 -2.73 12.62 1.27
C ALA A 68 -3.39 11.24 1.40
N LYS A 69 -4.55 11.03 0.75
CA LYS A 69 -5.23 9.72 0.71
C LYS A 69 -4.39 8.66 -0.03
N MET A 70 -3.73 9.02 -1.11
CA MET A 70 -2.85 8.10 -1.83
C MET A 70 -1.60 7.75 -1.01
N THR A 71 -1.01 8.74 -0.32
CA THR A 71 0.11 8.51 0.60
C THR A 71 -0.27 7.53 1.71
N SER A 72 -1.44 7.71 2.33
CA SER A 72 -1.88 6.82 3.41
C SER A 72 -2.13 5.39 2.93
N LEU A 73 -2.66 5.22 1.71
CA LEU A 73 -2.83 3.90 1.09
C LEU A 73 -1.50 3.19 0.84
N VAL A 74 -0.49 3.90 0.34
CA VAL A 74 0.86 3.33 0.11
C VAL A 74 1.49 2.93 1.43
N ARG A 75 1.40 3.80 2.45
CA ARG A 75 1.91 3.50 3.80
C ARG A 75 1.23 2.28 4.40
N GLY A 76 -0.11 2.22 4.37
CA GLY A 76 -0.84 1.06 4.88
C GLY A 76 -0.48 -0.24 4.16
N THR A 77 -0.22 -0.18 2.85
CA THR A 77 0.24 -1.35 2.08
C THR A 77 1.65 -1.79 2.52
N LEU A 78 2.56 -0.86 2.76
CA LEU A 78 3.91 -1.14 3.27
C LEU A 78 3.86 -1.77 4.66
N ASP A 79 3.08 -1.19 5.57
CA ASP A 79 2.91 -1.69 6.94
C ASP A 79 2.34 -3.12 6.93
N GLN A 80 1.39 -3.38 6.04
CA GLN A 80 0.81 -4.72 5.88
C GLN A 80 1.84 -5.72 5.34
N LEU A 81 2.61 -5.37 4.30
CA LEU A 81 3.69 -6.21 3.77
C LEU A 81 4.75 -6.52 4.84
N PHE A 82 5.13 -5.51 5.63
CA PHE A 82 6.08 -5.68 6.72
C PHE A 82 5.55 -6.63 7.80
N THR A 83 4.29 -6.46 8.19
CA THR A 83 3.64 -7.32 9.19
C THR A 83 3.62 -8.78 8.75
N GLU A 84 3.19 -9.04 7.51
CA GLU A 84 3.18 -10.40 6.95
C GLU A 84 4.59 -11.00 6.91
N TYR A 85 5.60 -10.23 6.48
CA TYR A 85 6.99 -10.70 6.47
C TYR A 85 7.51 -11.04 7.87
N ALA A 86 7.27 -10.17 8.86
CA ALA A 86 7.68 -10.41 10.25
C ALA A 86 7.03 -11.67 10.85
N ASN A 87 5.78 -11.94 10.50
CA ASN A 87 5.06 -13.14 10.95
C ASN A 87 5.62 -14.44 10.33
N MET A 88 6.20 -14.37 9.12
CA MET A 88 6.85 -15.51 8.46
C MET A 88 8.19 -15.87 9.11
N ASP A 89 8.96 -14.87 9.57
CA ASP A 89 10.25 -15.07 10.22
C ASP A 89 10.10 -15.62 11.66
N GLY A 90 8.97 -15.34 12.31
CA GLY A 90 8.61 -15.90 13.63
C GLY A 90 8.12 -17.35 13.61
N SER A 91 7.99 -18.01 12.45
CA SER A 91 7.47 -19.38 12.32
C SER A 91 8.55 -20.48 12.30
N SER A 92 9.81 -20.14 12.59
CA SER A 92 10.87 -21.13 12.80
C SER A 92 11.18 -21.31 14.30
N SER A 93 10.66 -22.40 14.88
CA SER A 93 10.81 -22.89 16.27
C SER A 93 9.94 -22.17 17.33
N SER A 94 9.16 -22.81 18.21
CA SER A 94 9.10 -24.20 18.67
C SER A 94 7.66 -24.57 19.05
N GLY A 95 7.30 -25.83 18.85
CA GLY A 95 6.12 -26.40 19.49
C GLY A 95 6.21 -26.29 21.01
N SER A 96 5.14 -25.82 21.63
CA SER A 96 4.83 -26.12 23.03
C SER A 96 3.33 -26.36 23.14
N VAL A 97 2.99 -27.63 23.25
CA VAL A 97 1.69 -28.09 23.76
C VAL A 97 1.77 -28.02 25.28
N SER A 98 1.05 -27.10 25.91
CA SER A 98 0.51 -27.25 27.28
C SER A 98 -0.25 -25.98 27.68
N ALA A 99 -1.58 -26.01 27.72
CA ALA A 99 -2.42 -26.55 28.80
C ALA A 99 -2.81 -25.46 29.80
N LYS A 100 -4.05 -24.96 29.67
CA LYS A 100 -4.94 -24.51 30.75
C LYS A 100 -6.36 -24.30 30.20
N LEU A 101 -6.96 -25.39 29.74
CA LEU A 101 -8.36 -25.67 30.06
C LEU A 101 -8.35 -26.29 31.46
N ILE A 102 -9.40 -26.06 32.26
CA ILE A 102 -9.54 -26.33 33.70
C ILE A 102 -8.99 -25.14 34.52
N SER A 103 -9.79 -24.28 35.16
CA SER A 103 -10.98 -24.55 35.96
C SER A 103 -11.86 -23.29 36.07
N ASN A 104 -13.15 -23.40 35.76
CA ASN A 104 -14.15 -22.55 36.39
C ASN A 104 -15.41 -23.39 36.62
N ALA A 105 -15.38 -24.13 37.74
CA ALA A 105 -16.56 -24.70 38.37
C ALA A 105 -16.40 -24.51 39.89
N ALA A 106 -17.41 -23.87 40.49
CA ALA A 106 -17.63 -23.58 41.93
C ALA A 106 -16.73 -22.49 42.54
N SER A 107 -17.19 -21.51 43.32
CA SER A 107 -18.51 -20.94 43.68
C SER A 107 -18.23 -19.79 44.67
N ILE A 108 -18.92 -18.65 44.51
CA ILE A 108 -19.47 -17.71 45.54
C ILE A 108 -18.62 -17.40 46.80
N VAL A 109 -18.27 -16.12 47.06
CA VAL A 109 -18.91 -15.24 48.08
C VAL A 109 -18.22 -13.85 48.24
N ASP A 110 -19.08 -12.81 48.22
CA ASP A 110 -19.12 -11.52 48.94
C ASP A 110 -17.85 -10.79 49.48
N GLY A 111 -17.72 -9.53 49.06
CA GLY A 111 -17.54 -8.35 49.94
C GLY A 111 -16.26 -8.14 50.76
N SER A 112 -15.46 -7.12 50.41
CA SER A 112 -15.18 -5.92 51.23
C SER A 112 -13.93 -5.14 50.79
N TYR A 113 -14.06 -3.81 50.78
CA TYR A 113 -13.01 -2.78 50.76
C TYR A 113 -11.93 -2.99 51.84
N VAL A 114 -10.68 -2.57 51.57
CA VAL A 114 -9.97 -1.46 52.27
C VAL A 114 -8.67 -1.06 51.54
N ILE A 115 -8.34 0.22 51.73
CA ILE A 115 -7.18 1.00 51.27
C ILE A 115 -6.02 0.82 52.25
N ASP A 116 -4.79 0.74 51.74
CA ASP A 116 -3.58 1.41 52.27
C ASP A 116 -2.65 1.76 51.09
#